data_AF-A0A8B8SLW0-F1
#
_entry.id   AF-A0A8B8SLW0-F1
#
_cell.length_a   1.000
_cell.length_b   1.000
_cell.length_c   1.000
_cell.angle_alpha   90.00
_cell.angle_beta   90.00
_cell.angle_gamma   90.00
#
_symmetry.space_group_name_H-M   'P 1'
#
loop_
_entity.id
_entity.type
_entity.pdbx_description
1 polymer ?
#
loop_
_entity_poly.entity_id
_entity_poly.type
_entity_poly.pdbx_seq_one_letter_code
_entity_poly.pdbx_strand_id
1 'polypeptide(L)'
;MKHINLSFAACGFLGIYHLGAASALRRHGKKLLKDVKAFAGASAGSLVASVLLTAPEKIEECNEFTYKFAEETRRQLLGAVTPGYDFMARLRSGMESILPANAHELAHNRLHISITNTKTRENDLVSSFSSREDLIKVLLASSFVPVYAGLKPVEYRGQKWVDGGFTNSLPILPVGRTVTISPFSGRLDISPQDEEQLGLYVNVTNQNILVFAHAGTSIQITFSQGEVKERGWSLWNVLCTVQSLRGAHSCPDSSGRTDKTRTRTTTPLSSHYTGAAHLSADLLSIHSFASYS
;
A
#
# COMPACT_ATOMS: atom_id res chain seq x y z
N MET A 1 4.55 -17.05 29.10
CA MET A 1 3.52 -16.61 28.12
C MET A 1 4.10 -16.72 26.72
N LYS A 2 3.29 -17.11 25.72
CA LYS A 2 3.74 -17.18 24.32
C LYS A 2 4.17 -15.78 23.89
N HIS A 3 5.38 -15.66 23.35
CA HIS A 3 5.90 -14.42 22.77
C HIS A 3 4.95 -13.99 21.64
N ILE A 4 4.33 -12.81 21.72
CA ILE A 4 3.41 -12.30 20.69
C ILE A 4 4.06 -11.10 20.00
N ASN A 5 3.93 -11.05 18.68
CA ASN A 5 4.35 -9.93 17.85
C ASN A 5 3.18 -9.43 17.01
N LEU A 6 3.24 -8.17 16.58
CA LEU A 6 2.32 -7.62 15.58
C LEU A 6 3.09 -7.32 14.29
N SER A 7 2.52 -7.63 13.13
CA SER A 7 3.12 -7.28 11.83
C SER A 7 2.11 -6.65 10.90
N PHE A 8 2.48 -5.51 10.32
CA PHE A 8 1.63 -4.70 9.46
C PHE A 8 2.16 -4.71 8.02
N ALA A 9 1.31 -5.10 7.08
CA ALA A 9 1.66 -5.23 5.66
C ALA A 9 2.04 -3.90 4.99
N ALA A 10 2.89 -3.96 3.95
CA ALA A 10 3.06 -2.86 3.00
C ALA A 10 1.77 -2.62 2.21
N CYS A 11 1.33 -1.36 2.12
CA CYS A 11 0.05 -1.04 1.46
C CYS A 11 -0.13 0.41 0.98
N GLY A 12 0.91 1.26 1.06
CA GLY A 12 0.81 2.68 0.68
C GLY A 12 -0.33 3.41 1.40
N PHE A 13 -1.17 4.13 0.66
CA PHE A 13 -2.28 4.90 1.24
C PHE A 13 -3.42 4.07 1.86
N LEU A 14 -3.45 2.75 1.65
CA LEU A 14 -4.31 1.86 2.44
C LEU A 14 -3.83 1.73 3.89
N GLY A 15 -2.74 2.41 4.27
CA GLY A 15 -2.31 2.60 5.66
C GLY A 15 -3.40 3.16 6.58
N ILE A 16 -4.45 3.77 6.02
CA ILE A 16 -5.65 4.14 6.77
C ILE A 16 -6.32 2.95 7.47
N TYR A 17 -6.30 1.76 6.84
CA TYR A 17 -6.78 0.52 7.46
C TYR A 17 -5.94 0.16 8.68
N HIS A 18 -4.61 0.27 8.56
CA HIS A 18 -3.68 0.00 9.67
C HIS A 18 -3.91 0.96 10.83
N LEU A 19 -4.19 2.24 10.56
CA LEU A 19 -4.56 3.21 11.60
C LEU A 19 -5.88 2.84 12.30
N GLY A 20 -6.88 2.38 11.54
CA GLY A 20 -8.11 1.82 12.09
C GLY A 20 -7.85 0.62 13.00
N ALA A 21 -7.05 -0.35 12.54
CA ALA A 21 -6.66 -1.52 13.30
C ALA A 21 -5.87 -1.13 14.56
N ALA A 22 -4.91 -0.20 14.45
CA ALA A 22 -4.14 0.31 15.58
C ALA A 22 -5.02 1.03 16.61
N SER A 23 -5.98 1.84 16.17
CA SER A 23 -6.98 2.47 17.05
C SER A 23 -7.82 1.43 17.79
N ALA A 24 -8.28 0.39 17.09
CA ALA A 24 -9.04 -0.70 17.71
C ALA A 24 -8.20 -1.49 18.72
N LEU A 25 -6.95 -1.82 18.39
CA LEU A 25 -6.00 -2.48 19.29
C LEU A 25 -5.72 -1.62 20.53
N ARG A 26 -5.55 -0.31 20.37
CA ARG A 26 -5.33 0.62 21.50
C ARG A 26 -6.56 0.71 22.41
N ARG A 27 -7.76 0.75 21.84
CA ARG A 27 -9.02 0.87 22.61
C ARG A 27 -9.40 -0.43 23.31
N HIS A 28 -9.36 -1.56 22.58
CA HIS A 28 -9.93 -2.83 23.02
C HIS A 28 -8.88 -3.89 23.35
N GLY A 29 -7.67 -3.79 22.77
CA GLY A 29 -6.59 -4.76 22.89
C GLY A 29 -5.53 -4.44 23.96
N LYS A 30 -5.82 -3.59 24.95
CA LYS A 30 -4.82 -3.15 25.95
C LYS A 30 -4.09 -4.30 26.67
N LYS A 31 -4.78 -5.40 26.95
CA LYS A 31 -4.17 -6.60 27.56
C LYS A 31 -3.19 -7.26 26.59
N LEU A 32 -3.60 -7.46 25.33
CA LEU A 32 -2.75 -8.01 24.27
C LEU A 32 -1.50 -7.16 24.07
N LEU A 33 -1.65 -5.83 23.95
CA LEU A 33 -0.53 -4.92 23.70
C LEU A 33 0.53 -4.93 24.83
N LYS A 34 0.15 -5.25 26.07
CA LYS A 34 1.12 -5.42 27.18
C LYS A 34 2.02 -6.64 26.97
N ASP A 35 1.52 -7.68 26.29
CA ASP A 35 2.24 -8.92 26.05
C ASP A 35 3.01 -8.90 24.72
N VAL A 36 2.74 -7.92 23.84
CA VAL A 36 3.47 -7.74 22.56
C VAL A 36 4.93 -7.39 22.83
N LYS A 37 5.83 -8.22 22.31
CA LYS A 37 7.27 -8.05 22.45
C LYS A 37 7.85 -7.24 21.32
N ALA A 38 7.47 -7.56 20.08
CA ALA A 38 7.93 -6.85 18.90
C ALA A 38 6.80 -6.49 17.93
N PHE A 39 7.07 -5.43 17.18
CA PHE A 39 6.27 -4.90 16.10
C PHE A 39 7.09 -5.00 14.83
N ALA A 40 6.46 -5.31 13.71
CA ALA A 40 7.11 -5.39 12.42
C ALA A 40 6.27 -4.73 11.34
N GLY A 41 6.90 -4.33 10.25
CA GLY A 41 6.17 -3.90 9.07
C GLY A 41 7.07 -3.45 7.93
N ALA A 42 6.42 -3.18 6.81
CA ALA A 42 7.01 -2.62 5.60
C ALA A 42 6.17 -1.43 5.13
N SER A 43 6.78 -0.43 4.50
CA SER A 43 6.07 0.75 3.96
C SER A 43 5.15 1.41 5.01
N ALA A 44 3.93 1.77 4.62
CA ALA A 44 2.89 2.27 5.53
C ALA A 44 2.66 1.39 6.78
N GLY A 45 2.83 0.07 6.68
CA GLY A 45 2.77 -0.83 7.83
C GLY A 45 3.87 -0.55 8.86
N SER A 46 5.10 -0.28 8.40
CA SER A 46 6.20 0.09 9.30
C SER A 46 5.98 1.45 10.00
N LEU A 47 5.35 2.40 9.30
CA LEU A 47 4.99 3.70 9.88
C LEU A 47 3.97 3.52 11.00
N VAL A 48 2.87 2.79 10.76
CA VAL A 48 1.85 2.56 11.80
C VAL A 48 2.38 1.71 12.95
N ALA A 49 3.20 0.69 12.66
CA ALA A 49 3.87 -0.10 13.69
C ALA A 49 4.75 0.79 14.60
N SER A 50 5.48 1.75 14.02
CA SER A 50 6.30 2.69 14.78
C SER A 50 5.47 3.60 15.70
N VAL A 51 4.33 4.12 15.21
CA VAL A 51 3.42 4.97 16.00
C VAL A 51 2.76 4.16 17.10
N LEU A 52 2.22 2.97 16.81
CA LEU A 52 1.55 2.14 17.82
C LEU A 52 2.50 1.72 18.96
N LEU A 53 3.78 1.48 18.65
CA LEU A 53 4.80 1.13 19.63
C LEU A 53 5.26 2.34 20.45
N THR A 54 5.52 3.48 19.80
CA THR A 54 6.27 4.59 20.42
C THR A 54 5.41 5.78 20.83
N ALA A 55 4.26 5.97 20.19
CA ALA A 55 3.37 7.12 20.36
C ALA A 55 1.88 6.75 20.13
N PRO A 56 1.34 5.73 20.82
CA PRO A 56 -0.03 5.26 20.58
C PRO A 56 -1.10 6.35 20.77
N GLU A 57 -0.83 7.37 21.57
CA GLU A 57 -1.67 8.56 21.75
C GLU A 57 -1.71 9.50 20.55
N LYS A 58 -0.80 9.34 19.59
CA LYS A 58 -0.72 10.14 18.36
C LYS A 58 -1.41 9.49 17.16
N ILE A 59 -2.12 8.37 17.35
CA ILE A 59 -2.80 7.67 16.24
C ILE A 59 -3.82 8.59 15.54
N GLU A 60 -4.58 9.37 16.30
CA GLU A 60 -5.54 10.32 15.74
C GLU A 60 -4.85 11.44 14.92
N GLU A 61 -3.73 11.99 15.41
CA GLU A 61 -2.92 12.98 14.67
C GLU A 61 -2.31 12.36 13.39
N CYS A 62 -1.85 11.11 13.47
CA CYS A 62 -1.35 10.36 12.33
C CYS A 62 -2.43 10.13 11.26
N ASN A 63 -3.69 9.95 11.69
CA ASN A 63 -4.83 9.84 10.79
C ASN A 63 -5.07 11.14 10.02
N GLU A 64 -5.09 12.29 10.71
CA GLU A 64 -5.21 13.59 10.07
C GLU A 64 -4.07 13.88 9.09
N PHE A 65 -2.84 13.58 9.48
CA PHE A 65 -1.68 13.70 8.61
C PHE A 65 -1.86 12.84 7.35
N THR A 66 -2.28 11.58 7.50
CA THR A 66 -2.47 10.65 6.38
C THR A 66 -3.52 11.16 5.39
N TYR A 67 -4.64 11.70 5.87
CA TYR A 67 -5.66 12.30 5.00
C TYR A 67 -5.13 13.50 4.23
N LYS A 68 -4.46 14.45 4.91
CA LYS A 68 -3.86 15.63 4.27
C LYS A 68 -2.81 15.23 3.25
N PHE A 69 -1.94 14.30 3.61
CA PHE A 69 -0.88 13.78 2.74
C PHE A 69 -1.45 13.10 1.48
N ALA A 70 -2.51 12.30 1.64
CA ALA A 70 -3.20 11.67 0.51
C ALA A 70 -3.90 12.68 -0.39
N GLU A 71 -4.52 13.71 0.19
CA GLU A 71 -5.14 14.79 -0.57
C GLU A 71 -4.11 15.61 -1.35
N GLU A 72 -3.02 16.02 -0.70
CA GLU A 72 -1.91 16.74 -1.32
C GLU A 72 -1.32 15.93 -2.48
N THR A 73 -1.05 14.64 -2.27
CA THR A 73 -0.49 13.74 -3.29
C THR A 73 -1.44 13.58 -4.48
N ARG A 74 -2.75 13.46 -4.24
CA ARG A 74 -3.77 13.34 -5.31
C ARG A 74 -3.93 14.61 -6.15
N ARG A 75 -3.69 15.79 -5.58
CA ARG A 75 -3.80 17.07 -6.30
C ARG A 75 -2.63 17.33 -7.26
N GLN A 76 -1.56 16.54 -7.19
CA GLN A 76 -0.38 16.72 -8.01
C GLN A 76 -0.60 16.15 -9.43
N LEU A 77 -0.41 16.97 -10.48
CA LEU A 77 -0.64 16.62 -11.90
C LEU A 77 0.17 15.40 -12.38
N LEU A 78 1.35 15.16 -11.81
CA LEU A 78 2.21 13.99 -12.07
C LEU A 78 2.38 13.13 -10.82
N GLY A 79 1.46 13.23 -9.84
CA GLY A 79 1.65 12.64 -8.52
C GLY A 79 2.91 13.20 -7.84
N ALA A 80 3.64 12.35 -7.14
CA ALA A 80 4.85 12.75 -6.41
C ALA A 80 6.08 13.07 -7.28
N VAL A 81 5.95 13.04 -8.63
CA VAL A 81 6.96 13.53 -9.59
C VAL A 81 6.70 15.01 -9.98
N THR A 82 5.66 15.63 -9.44
CA THR A 82 5.31 17.02 -9.75
C THR A 82 6.41 17.98 -9.29
N PRO A 83 6.94 18.84 -10.19
CA PRO A 83 7.97 19.82 -9.82
C PRO A 83 7.51 20.69 -8.65
N GLY A 84 8.31 20.72 -7.57
CA GLY A 84 8.02 21.49 -6.36
C GLY A 84 7.31 20.73 -5.23
N TYR A 85 6.83 19.50 -5.47
CA TYR A 85 6.33 18.63 -4.40
C TYR A 85 7.34 17.52 -4.07
N ASP A 86 7.86 17.53 -2.84
CA ASP A 86 8.74 16.48 -2.34
C ASP A 86 7.97 15.57 -1.38
N PHE A 87 7.52 14.44 -1.91
CA PHE A 87 6.80 13.41 -1.16
C PHE A 87 7.58 12.93 0.07
N MET A 88 8.90 12.72 -0.08
CA MET A 88 9.74 12.20 1.00
C MET A 88 10.02 13.26 2.07
N ALA A 89 10.23 14.53 1.68
CA ALA A 89 10.34 15.62 2.64
C ALA A 89 9.03 15.83 3.42
N ARG A 90 7.88 15.75 2.73
CA ARG A 90 6.57 15.85 3.39
C ARG A 90 6.33 14.68 4.35
N LEU A 91 6.61 13.46 3.92
CA LEU A 91 6.51 12.27 4.77
C LEU A 91 7.43 12.37 5.99
N ARG A 92 8.68 12.80 5.79
CA ARG A 92 9.65 13.07 6.86
C ARG A 92 9.11 14.07 7.88
N SER A 93 8.53 15.19 7.44
CA SER A 93 7.95 16.20 8.33
C SER A 93 6.85 15.63 9.24
N GLY A 94 6.05 14.68 8.71
CA GLY A 94 5.05 13.96 9.50
C GLY A 94 5.68 13.11 10.59
N MET A 95 6.72 12.34 10.26
CA MET A 95 7.45 11.53 11.25
C MET A 95 8.13 12.39 12.32
N GLU A 96 8.73 13.52 11.93
CA GLU A 96 9.35 14.48 12.83
C GLU A 96 8.33 15.18 13.75
N SER A 97 7.07 15.30 13.35
CA SER A 97 6.00 15.83 14.20
C SER A 97 5.41 14.78 15.15
N ILE A 98 5.22 13.56 14.66
CA ILE A 98 4.45 12.51 15.35
C ILE A 98 5.32 11.70 16.32
N LEU A 99 6.53 11.31 15.90
CA LEU A 99 7.37 10.42 16.70
C LEU A 99 8.06 11.17 17.85
N PRO A 100 8.10 10.64 19.07
CA PRO A 100 8.77 11.30 20.19
C PRO A 100 10.29 11.36 20.00
N ALA A 101 10.96 12.22 20.78
CA ALA A 101 12.41 12.39 20.73
C ALA A 101 13.19 11.07 20.97
N ASN A 102 12.69 10.23 21.89
CA ASN A 102 13.26 8.94 22.25
C ASN A 102 12.65 7.74 21.47
N ALA A 103 11.96 7.98 20.35
CA ALA A 103 11.31 6.91 19.57
C ALA A 103 12.27 5.78 19.19
N HIS A 104 13.51 6.10 18.85
CA HIS A 104 14.56 5.14 18.50
C HIS A 104 14.94 4.21 19.65
N GLU A 105 14.91 4.70 20.90
CA GLU A 105 15.17 3.90 22.10
C GLU A 105 14.01 2.94 22.36
N LEU A 106 12.77 3.43 22.25
CA LEU A 106 11.55 2.62 22.40
C LEU A 106 11.44 1.54 21.32
N ALA A 107 11.90 1.85 20.10
CA ALA A 107 11.89 0.98 18.94
C ALA A 107 13.04 -0.04 18.94
N HIS A 108 14.12 0.22 19.66
CA HIS A 108 15.32 -0.62 19.63
C HIS A 108 15.00 -2.07 20.05
N ASN A 109 15.31 -3.03 19.17
CA ASN A 109 14.99 -4.46 19.28
C ASN A 109 13.50 -4.80 19.46
N ARG A 110 12.61 -3.82 19.27
CA ARG A 110 11.15 -3.97 19.40
C ARG A 110 10.40 -3.61 18.13
N LEU A 111 10.99 -2.82 17.23
CA LEU A 111 10.47 -2.52 15.91
C LEU A 111 11.36 -3.14 14.85
N HIS A 112 10.76 -3.85 13.90
CA HIS A 112 11.44 -4.52 12.80
C HIS A 112 10.94 -3.94 11.47
N ILE A 113 11.80 -3.19 10.79
CA ILE A 113 11.45 -2.47 9.57
C ILE A 113 12.06 -3.18 8.36
N SER A 114 11.20 -3.61 7.45
CA SER A 114 11.60 -4.23 6.19
C SER A 114 12.09 -3.16 5.21
N ILE A 115 13.27 -3.35 4.63
CA ILE A 115 13.82 -2.52 3.55
C ILE A 115 14.40 -3.40 2.46
N THR A 116 14.34 -2.93 1.21
CA THR A 116 14.84 -3.67 0.04
C THR A 116 16.12 -3.03 -0.49
N ASN A 117 17.19 -3.82 -0.62
CA ASN A 117 18.44 -3.36 -1.20
C ASN A 117 18.31 -3.18 -2.72
N THR A 118 18.65 -2.01 -3.27
CA THR A 118 18.48 -1.78 -4.72
C THR A 118 19.42 -2.61 -5.59
N LYS A 119 20.60 -2.98 -5.06
CA LYS A 119 21.65 -3.65 -5.82
C LYS A 119 21.50 -5.17 -5.73
N THR A 120 21.39 -5.71 -4.52
CA THR A 120 21.29 -7.16 -4.30
C THR A 120 19.87 -7.68 -4.45
N ARG A 121 18.85 -6.80 -4.33
CA ARG A 121 17.43 -7.16 -4.26
C ARG A 121 17.08 -8.05 -3.07
N GLU A 122 17.92 -8.04 -2.05
CA GLU A 122 17.70 -8.75 -0.80
C GLU A 122 16.98 -7.86 0.21
N ASN A 123 16.29 -8.50 1.14
CA ASN A 123 15.64 -7.84 2.26
C ASN A 123 16.62 -7.64 3.43
N ASP A 124 16.49 -6.53 4.13
CA ASP A 124 17.02 -6.36 5.48
C ASP A 124 15.88 -6.00 6.44
N LEU A 125 15.90 -6.57 7.64
CA LEU A 125 14.89 -6.35 8.68
C LEU A 125 15.54 -5.59 9.84
N VAL A 126 15.67 -4.28 9.66
CA VAL A 126 16.39 -3.41 10.59
C VAL A 126 15.61 -3.27 11.90
N SER A 127 16.28 -3.51 13.01
CA SER A 127 15.68 -3.43 14.36
C SER A 127 16.51 -2.66 15.39
N SER A 128 17.67 -2.15 14.99
CA SER A 128 18.57 -1.39 15.85
C SER A 128 18.79 0.00 15.26
N PHE A 129 18.50 1.01 16.09
CA PHE A 129 18.53 2.42 15.73
C PHE A 129 19.45 3.17 16.69
N SER A 130 20.40 3.92 16.13
CA SER A 130 21.40 4.69 16.90
C SER A 130 20.91 6.07 17.32
N SER A 131 19.88 6.60 16.65
CA SER A 131 19.26 7.90 16.94
C SER A 131 17.85 7.97 16.35
N ARG A 132 17.08 9.00 16.72
CA ARG A 132 15.77 9.28 16.10
C ARG A 132 15.89 9.50 14.59
N GLU A 133 16.95 10.18 14.17
CA GLU A 133 17.26 10.39 12.74
C GLU A 133 17.56 9.09 12.01
N ASP A 134 18.25 8.17 12.68
CA ASP A 134 18.53 6.83 12.15
C ASP A 134 17.22 6.04 11.93
N LEU A 135 16.31 6.06 12.92
CA LEU A 135 14.97 5.46 12.79
C LEU A 135 14.17 6.08 11.63
N ILE A 136 14.09 7.41 11.56
CA ILE A 136 13.34 8.12 10.50
C ILE A 136 13.91 7.76 9.12
N LYS A 137 15.24 7.70 8.98
CA LYS A 137 15.89 7.32 7.73
C LYS A 137 15.51 5.90 7.28
N VAL A 138 15.44 4.95 8.20
CA VAL A 138 15.02 3.57 7.90
C VAL A 138 13.53 3.52 7.51
N LEU A 139 12.66 4.27 8.19
CA LEU A 139 11.23 4.38 7.83
C LEU A 139 11.02 5.02 6.45
N LEU A 140 11.82 6.03 6.10
CA LEU A 140 11.83 6.64 4.78
C LEU A 140 12.29 5.63 3.72
N ALA A 141 13.37 4.86 3.97
CA ALA A 141 13.81 3.80 3.08
C ALA A 141 12.71 2.75 2.85
N SER A 142 12.07 2.30 3.93
CA SER A 142 10.96 1.35 3.93
C SER A 142 9.72 1.84 3.17
N SER A 143 9.58 3.16 2.98
CA SER A 143 8.42 3.79 2.30
C SER A 143 8.77 4.40 0.94
N PHE A 144 10.00 4.21 0.45
CA PHE A 144 10.44 4.78 -0.82
C PHE A 144 10.10 3.86 -1.99
N VAL A 145 8.98 4.14 -2.67
CA VAL A 145 8.60 3.46 -3.92
C VAL A 145 9.23 4.20 -5.10
N PRO A 146 10.18 3.62 -5.87
CA PRO A 146 10.83 4.31 -6.98
C PRO A 146 9.84 4.86 -8.00
N VAL A 147 10.17 6.00 -8.62
CA VAL A 147 9.32 6.77 -9.55
C VAL A 147 8.12 7.40 -8.88
N TYR A 148 7.46 6.71 -7.94
CA TYR A 148 6.37 7.28 -7.17
C TYR A 148 6.87 8.29 -6.14
N ALA A 149 7.65 7.86 -5.16
CA ALA A 149 8.14 8.69 -4.06
C ALA A 149 9.34 9.57 -4.44
N GLY A 150 9.94 9.35 -5.61
CA GLY A 150 11.07 10.11 -6.11
C GLY A 150 12.02 9.26 -6.98
N LEU A 151 13.12 9.88 -7.41
CA LEU A 151 14.09 9.26 -8.32
C LEU A 151 15.35 8.74 -7.62
N LYS A 152 15.67 9.24 -6.43
CA LYS A 152 16.89 8.90 -5.69
C LYS A 152 16.54 8.03 -4.49
N PRO A 153 16.94 6.74 -4.49
CA PRO A 153 16.77 5.85 -3.34
C PRO A 153 17.43 6.40 -2.08
N VAL A 154 16.97 5.93 -0.92
CA VAL A 154 17.51 6.34 0.38
C VAL A 154 18.86 5.69 0.60
N GLU A 155 19.88 6.48 0.93
CA GLU A 155 21.18 5.98 1.32
C GLU A 155 21.21 5.65 2.82
N TYR A 156 21.50 4.40 3.14
CA TYR A 156 21.59 3.89 4.51
C TYR A 156 22.75 2.89 4.62
N ARG A 157 23.65 3.13 5.58
CA ARG A 157 24.87 2.32 5.83
C ARG A 157 25.72 2.09 4.56
N GLY A 158 25.90 3.13 3.75
CA GLY A 158 26.70 3.09 2.52
C GLY A 158 26.06 2.33 1.35
N GLN A 159 24.77 1.95 1.47
CA GLN A 159 24.02 1.25 0.44
C GLN A 159 22.71 1.98 0.14
N LYS A 160 22.07 1.62 -0.98
CA LYS A 160 20.83 2.25 -1.45
C LYS A 160 19.64 1.33 -1.22
N TRP A 161 18.58 1.89 -0.66
CA TRP A 161 17.42 1.16 -0.19
C TRP A 161 16.11 1.78 -0.68
N VAL A 162 15.14 0.90 -0.90
CA VAL A 162 13.78 1.21 -1.36
C VAL A 162 12.77 0.42 -0.51
N ASP A 163 11.49 0.61 -0.80
CA ASP A 163 10.37 0.07 -0.03
C ASP A 163 10.54 -1.42 0.31
N GLY A 164 10.32 -1.77 1.58
CA GLY A 164 10.45 -3.15 2.07
C GLY A 164 9.47 -4.12 1.42
N GLY A 165 8.34 -3.60 0.93
CA GLY A 165 7.31 -4.37 0.24
C GLY A 165 7.77 -5.03 -1.06
N PHE A 166 8.88 -4.59 -1.64
CA PHE A 166 9.44 -5.25 -2.82
C PHE A 166 10.09 -6.61 -2.52
N THR A 167 10.41 -6.91 -1.26
CA THR A 167 11.05 -8.17 -0.88
C THR A 167 10.33 -8.89 0.27
N ASN A 168 9.81 -8.14 1.24
CA ASN A 168 9.10 -8.69 2.40
C ASN A 168 8.01 -7.70 2.86
N SER A 169 6.83 -7.80 2.25
CA SER A 169 5.67 -6.94 2.51
C SER A 169 5.04 -7.15 3.87
N LEU A 170 5.10 -8.37 4.42
CA LEU A 170 4.49 -8.70 5.70
C LEU A 170 5.47 -9.54 6.54
N PRO A 171 6.42 -8.90 7.25
CA PRO A 171 7.48 -9.61 7.94
C PRO A 171 6.94 -10.51 9.06
N ILE A 172 7.35 -11.77 9.08
CA ILE A 172 7.07 -12.71 10.17
C ILE A 172 8.34 -12.85 11.00
N LEU A 173 8.23 -12.66 12.32
CA LEU A 173 9.39 -12.73 13.21
C LEU A 173 9.68 -14.18 13.59
N PRO A 174 10.96 -14.58 13.69
CA PRO A 174 11.35 -15.98 13.89
C PRO A 174 11.00 -16.51 15.28
N VAL A 175 10.81 -15.61 16.27
CA VAL A 175 10.51 -15.98 17.65
C VAL A 175 9.11 -15.51 18.02
N GLY A 176 8.27 -16.45 18.45
CA GLY A 176 6.92 -16.16 18.90
C GLY A 176 5.85 -16.22 17.80
N ARG A 177 4.62 -15.91 18.18
CA ARG A 177 3.48 -15.82 17.28
C ARG A 177 3.34 -14.39 16.77
N THR A 178 3.54 -14.19 15.47
CA THR A 178 3.30 -12.90 14.82
C THR A 178 1.86 -12.79 14.33
N VAL A 179 1.04 -11.99 15.00
CA VAL A 179 -0.30 -11.59 14.54
C VAL A 179 -0.15 -10.66 13.34
N THR A 180 -0.81 -11.00 12.24
CA THR A 180 -0.70 -10.31 10.95
C THR A 180 -1.87 -9.38 10.69
N ILE A 181 -1.57 -8.16 10.25
CA ILE A 181 -2.55 -7.13 9.93
C ILE A 181 -2.35 -6.69 8.48
N SER A 182 -3.41 -6.72 7.68
CA SER A 182 -3.35 -6.34 6.28
C SER A 182 -4.67 -5.78 5.76
N PRO A 183 -4.65 -4.71 4.94
CA PRO A 183 -5.84 -4.23 4.25
C PRO A 183 -6.26 -5.12 3.07
N PHE A 184 -5.46 -6.14 2.72
CA PHE A 184 -5.75 -7.05 1.64
C PHE A 184 -6.39 -8.31 2.22
N SER A 185 -7.51 -8.73 1.64
CA SER A 185 -8.15 -9.98 1.99
C SER A 185 -7.19 -11.15 1.78
N GLY A 186 -7.15 -12.06 2.75
CA GLY A 186 -6.17 -13.13 2.76
C GLY A 186 -6.33 -14.04 3.97
N ARG A 187 -5.45 -15.05 4.06
CA ARG A 187 -5.34 -15.92 5.24
C ARG A 187 -4.50 -15.24 6.32
N LEU A 188 -5.00 -14.12 6.83
CA LEU A 188 -4.33 -13.24 7.78
C LEU A 188 -5.20 -13.08 9.04
N ASP A 189 -4.60 -12.66 10.15
CA ASP A 189 -5.32 -12.60 11.43
C ASP A 189 -6.31 -11.44 11.49
N ILE A 190 -5.91 -10.29 10.94
CA ILE A 190 -6.74 -9.09 10.83
C ILE A 190 -6.67 -8.61 9.38
N SER A 191 -7.69 -8.95 8.61
CA SER A 191 -7.90 -8.51 7.23
C SER A 191 -9.38 -8.40 6.90
N PRO A 192 -9.76 -7.69 5.82
CA PRO A 192 -11.12 -7.78 5.30
C PRO A 192 -11.51 -9.23 4.98
N GLN A 193 -12.80 -9.53 5.12
CA GLN A 193 -13.40 -10.77 4.67
C GLN A 193 -14.14 -10.48 3.36
N ASP A 194 -13.77 -11.18 2.30
CA ASP A 194 -14.54 -11.21 1.05
C ASP A 194 -15.46 -12.45 1.08
N GLU A 195 -16.71 -12.29 0.64
CA GLU A 195 -17.63 -13.42 0.49
C GLU A 195 -17.18 -14.36 -0.65
N GLU A 196 -17.57 -15.63 -0.51
CA GLU A 196 -17.14 -16.84 -1.22
C GLU A 196 -17.24 -16.79 -2.76
N GLN A 197 -16.43 -15.98 -3.42
CA GLN A 197 -16.09 -16.17 -4.83
C GLN A 197 -14.82 -17.01 -4.95
N LEU A 198 -14.75 -17.86 -5.98
CA LEU A 198 -13.56 -18.66 -6.34
C LEU A 198 -12.37 -17.75 -6.66
N GLY A 199 -11.70 -17.26 -5.61
CA GLY A 199 -10.52 -16.42 -5.69
C GLY A 199 -9.24 -17.27 -5.65
N LEU A 200 -8.23 -16.81 -6.38
CA LEU A 200 -6.88 -17.37 -6.36
C LEU A 200 -6.06 -16.63 -5.30
N TYR A 201 -5.32 -17.36 -4.47
CA TYR A 201 -4.34 -16.73 -3.58
C TYR A 201 -3.00 -16.58 -4.31
N VAL A 202 -2.49 -15.36 -4.38
CA VAL A 202 -1.16 -15.07 -4.94
C VAL A 202 -0.24 -14.61 -3.80
N ASN A 203 0.94 -15.23 -3.70
CA ASN A 203 1.98 -14.75 -2.80
C ASN A 203 2.73 -13.59 -3.47
N VAL A 204 2.62 -12.40 -2.90
CA VAL A 204 3.39 -11.22 -3.28
C VAL A 204 4.32 -10.91 -2.12
N THR A 205 5.62 -11.17 -2.30
CA THR A 205 6.69 -10.77 -1.38
C THR A 205 6.37 -11.08 0.09
N ASN A 206 6.08 -12.37 0.39
CA ASN A 206 5.73 -12.87 1.72
C ASN A 206 4.33 -12.46 2.25
N GLN A 207 3.42 -12.05 1.36
CA GLN A 207 2.03 -11.78 1.70
C GLN A 207 1.09 -12.53 0.75
N ASN A 208 0.14 -13.30 1.31
CA ASN A 208 -0.90 -13.98 0.53
C ASN A 208 -2.08 -13.03 0.32
N ILE A 209 -2.30 -12.62 -0.92
CA ILE A 209 -3.39 -11.72 -1.34
C ILE A 209 -4.40 -12.53 -2.14
N LEU A 210 -5.69 -12.37 -1.82
CA LEU A 210 -6.78 -12.91 -2.63
C LEU A 210 -6.94 -12.05 -3.89
N VAL A 211 -6.90 -12.70 -5.06
CA VAL A 211 -7.15 -12.05 -6.34
C VAL A 211 -8.26 -12.79 -7.09
N PHE A 212 -9.09 -12.03 -7.81
CA PHE A 212 -10.18 -12.59 -8.59
C PHE A 212 -9.80 -12.60 -10.06
N ALA A 213 -9.94 -13.77 -10.69
CA ALA A 213 -9.78 -13.91 -12.13
C ALA A 213 -11.14 -13.67 -12.79
N HIS A 214 -11.32 -12.50 -13.40
CA HIS A 214 -12.43 -12.31 -14.34
C HIS A 214 -12.08 -12.96 -15.69
N ALA A 215 -13.07 -13.56 -16.34
CA ALA A 215 -12.94 -14.15 -17.67
C ALA A 215 -12.62 -13.06 -18.72
N GLY A 216 -11.35 -12.70 -18.81
CA GLY A 216 -10.83 -11.62 -19.66
C GLY A 216 -9.51 -11.06 -19.13
N THR A 217 -8.42 -11.83 -19.24
CA THR A 217 -6.98 -11.44 -19.19
C THR A 217 -6.48 -10.46 -18.09
N SER A 218 -7.32 -10.13 -17.11
CA SER A 218 -7.09 -9.08 -16.13
C SER A 218 -7.28 -9.65 -14.73
N ILE A 219 -6.18 -9.77 -13.98
CA ILE A 219 -6.22 -10.11 -12.56
C ILE A 219 -6.64 -8.83 -11.83
N GLN A 220 -7.82 -8.84 -11.18
CA GLN A 220 -8.24 -7.77 -10.29
C GLN A 220 -7.94 -8.15 -8.84
N ILE A 221 -7.21 -7.26 -8.15
CA ILE A 221 -7.10 -7.29 -6.69
C ILE A 221 -8.33 -6.51 -6.19
N THR A 222 -9.38 -7.22 -5.79
CA THR A 222 -10.58 -6.60 -5.23
C THR A 222 -10.33 -6.33 -3.75
N PHE A 223 -10.65 -5.12 -3.32
CA PHE A 223 -10.69 -4.75 -1.91
C PHE A 223 -12.12 -4.96 -1.44
N SER A 224 -12.36 -5.65 -0.32
CA SER A 224 -13.68 -5.65 0.31
C SER A 224 -14.02 -4.22 0.68
N GLN A 225 -14.92 -3.61 -0.09
CA GLN A 225 -15.56 -2.37 0.28
C GLN A 225 -16.60 -2.71 1.35
N GLY A 226 -16.19 -2.71 2.62
CA GLY A 226 -17.15 -2.36 3.66
C GLY A 226 -17.56 -0.92 3.42
N GLU A 227 -18.83 -0.66 3.10
CA GLU A 227 -19.46 0.62 2.75
C GLU A 227 -18.65 1.89 3.10
N VAL A 228 -17.68 2.25 2.25
CA VAL A 228 -17.10 3.59 2.23
C VAL A 228 -17.71 4.27 1.03
N LYS A 229 -18.77 5.07 1.27
CA LYS A 229 -19.39 5.95 0.27
C LYS A 229 -18.32 6.55 -0.63
N GLU A 230 -18.43 6.26 -1.93
CA GLU A 230 -17.50 6.65 -2.97
C GLU A 230 -17.06 8.11 -2.83
N ARG A 231 -15.80 8.31 -2.43
CA ARG A 231 -15.04 9.52 -2.72
C ARG A 231 -13.72 9.12 -3.37
N GLY A 232 -13.79 8.78 -4.64
CA GLY A 232 -12.68 8.88 -5.59
C GLY A 232 -11.36 8.23 -5.16
N TRP A 233 -11.34 6.90 -5.09
CA TRP A 233 -10.11 6.12 -5.14
C TRP A 233 -9.85 5.76 -6.60
N SER A 234 -8.94 6.46 -7.28
CA SER A 234 -8.63 6.16 -8.68
C SER A 234 -7.88 4.82 -8.78
N LEU A 235 -8.24 4.00 -9.78
CA LEU A 235 -7.60 2.72 -10.14
C LEU A 235 -6.06 2.80 -10.29
N TRP A 236 -5.49 4.01 -10.39
CA TRP A 236 -4.06 4.24 -10.53
C TRP A 236 -3.26 3.77 -9.30
N ASN A 237 -3.78 3.94 -8.09
CA ASN A 237 -3.11 3.50 -6.86
C ASN A 237 -3.07 1.96 -6.72
N VAL A 238 -4.03 1.27 -7.35
CA VAL A 238 -4.07 -0.20 -7.42
C VAL A 238 -3.09 -0.71 -8.48
N LEU A 239 -2.93 0.03 -9.59
CA LEU A 239 -1.99 -0.32 -10.65
C LEU A 239 -0.52 -0.25 -10.21
N CYS A 240 -0.12 0.61 -9.27
CA CYS A 240 1.27 0.61 -8.78
C CYS A 240 1.68 -0.69 -8.10
N THR A 241 0.77 -1.28 -7.31
CA THR A 241 1.00 -2.57 -6.66
C THR A 241 1.08 -3.72 -7.69
N VAL A 242 0.35 -3.60 -8.81
CA VAL A 242 0.28 -4.61 -9.87
C VAL A 242 1.37 -4.45 -10.95
N GLN A 243 1.76 -3.22 -11.31
CA GLN A 243 2.75 -2.94 -12.36
C GLN A 243 4.17 -3.36 -11.94
N SER A 244 4.49 -3.33 -10.64
CA SER A 244 5.78 -3.83 -10.16
C SER A 244 5.97 -5.34 -10.35
N LEU A 245 4.89 -6.10 -10.62
CA LEU A 245 4.94 -7.56 -10.82
C LEU A 245 5.14 -7.96 -12.29
N ARG A 246 5.02 -7.05 -13.25
CA ARG A 246 5.19 -7.36 -14.69
C ARG A 246 6.58 -7.01 -15.26
N GLY A 247 7.45 -6.35 -14.47
CA GLY A 247 8.74 -5.84 -14.94
C GLY A 247 9.93 -6.78 -14.75
N ALA A 248 9.81 -8.06 -15.14
CA ALA A 248 10.96 -8.97 -15.10
C ALA A 248 10.86 -10.13 -16.10
N HIS A 249 10.57 -9.88 -17.38
CA HIS A 249 11.06 -10.77 -18.44
C HIS A 249 11.46 -9.97 -19.68
N SER A 250 12.66 -10.27 -20.13
CA SER A 250 13.50 -9.64 -21.13
C SER A 250 12.98 -9.73 -22.56
N CYS A 251 13.36 -8.71 -23.35
CA CYS A 251 13.38 -8.69 -24.82
C CYS A 251 14.28 -9.82 -25.39
N PRO A 252 14.11 -10.24 -26.66
CA PRO A 252 14.83 -9.52 -27.72
C PRO A 252 14.08 -9.32 -29.05
N ASP A 253 14.50 -8.24 -29.72
CA ASP A 253 14.57 -7.92 -31.15
C ASP A 253 13.77 -8.73 -32.20
N SER A 254 13.10 -8.01 -33.11
CA SER A 254 13.63 -7.85 -34.48
C SER A 254 12.83 -6.86 -35.33
N SER A 255 13.61 -6.10 -36.09
CA SER A 255 13.29 -5.21 -37.19
C SER A 255 12.36 -5.78 -38.27
N GLY A 256 11.47 -4.94 -38.84
CA GLY A 256 10.77 -5.30 -40.07
C GLY A 256 9.72 -4.29 -40.53
N ARG A 257 10.15 -3.28 -41.28
CA ARG A 257 9.34 -2.30 -42.01
C ARG A 257 8.72 -2.97 -43.25
N THR A 258 7.44 -2.69 -43.56
CA THR A 258 6.85 -2.24 -44.86
C THR A 258 5.40 -2.71 -45.07
N ASP A 259 4.48 -1.75 -45.03
CA ASP A 259 3.46 -1.38 -46.03
C ASP A 259 2.93 -2.45 -47.02
N LYS A 260 1.59 -2.63 -47.06
CA LYS A 260 0.79 -2.55 -48.30
C LYS A 260 -0.72 -2.70 -48.06
N THR A 261 -1.44 -1.73 -48.61
CA THR A 261 -2.87 -1.67 -48.93
C THR A 261 -3.32 -2.75 -49.91
N ARG A 262 -4.54 -3.31 -49.73
CA ARG A 262 -5.46 -3.61 -50.85
C ARG A 262 -6.90 -3.86 -50.39
N THR A 263 -7.81 -3.39 -51.24
CA THR A 263 -9.26 -3.24 -51.13
C THR A 263 -10.08 -4.43 -51.66
N ARG A 264 -11.33 -4.49 -51.16
CA ARG A 264 -12.63 -4.74 -51.85
C ARG A 264 -13.29 -6.15 -51.86
N THR A 265 -14.49 -6.16 -51.23
CA THR A 265 -15.82 -6.74 -51.62
C THR A 265 -15.96 -8.26 -51.67
N THR A 266 -16.89 -8.91 -50.95
CA THR A 266 -18.35 -8.97 -51.21
C THR A 266 -19.16 -9.54 -50.01
N THR A 267 -20.38 -9.02 -49.77
CA THR A 267 -21.50 -9.53 -48.95
C THR A 267 -22.51 -10.30 -49.85
N PRO A 268 -23.67 -10.87 -49.40
CA PRO A 268 -24.32 -10.88 -48.05
C PRO A 268 -24.90 -12.25 -47.60
N LEU A 269 -25.28 -12.38 -46.30
CA LEU A 269 -26.63 -12.81 -45.86
C LEU A 269 -26.79 -12.75 -44.33
N SER A 270 -28.04 -12.55 -43.94
CA SER A 270 -28.61 -11.91 -42.76
C SER A 270 -28.85 -12.79 -41.52
N SER A 271 -28.79 -12.18 -40.33
CA SER A 271 -29.82 -12.20 -39.25
C SER A 271 -29.28 -11.41 -38.04
N HIS A 272 -29.85 -10.23 -37.72
CA HIS A 272 -30.83 -10.00 -36.64
C HIS A 272 -30.21 -10.11 -35.22
N TYR A 273 -30.22 -9.15 -34.29
CA TYR A 273 -31.12 -8.03 -33.99
C TYR A 273 -30.42 -7.02 -33.01
N THR A 274 -30.70 -5.71 -33.17
CA THR A 274 -30.79 -4.57 -32.20
C THR A 274 -29.68 -4.34 -31.15
N GLY A 275 -29.16 -3.14 -30.89
CA GLY A 275 -29.58 -1.73 -31.08
C GLY A 275 -29.05 -0.98 -29.83
N ALA A 276 -28.04 -0.11 -29.95
CA ALA A 276 -28.09 1.35 -30.14
C ALA A 276 -28.22 2.19 -28.84
N ALA A 277 -27.71 3.43 -28.93
CA ALA A 277 -27.63 4.53 -27.95
C ALA A 277 -26.40 4.49 -27.02
N HIS A 278 -25.39 5.36 -27.08
CA HIS A 278 -25.24 6.77 -27.50
C HIS A 278 -26.02 7.79 -26.66
N LEU A 279 -25.28 8.85 -26.26
CA LEU A 279 -25.69 10.11 -25.61
C LEU A 279 -26.02 10.02 -24.12
N SER A 280 -25.82 11.03 -23.29
CA SER A 280 -25.08 12.30 -23.30
C SER A 280 -25.24 12.86 -21.88
N ALA A 281 -24.36 13.78 -21.50
CA ALA A 281 -24.54 14.61 -20.32
C ALA A 281 -25.92 15.29 -20.31
N ASP A 282 -26.59 15.30 -19.15
CA ASP A 282 -26.92 16.52 -18.41
C ASP A 282 -27.87 16.23 -17.23
N LEU A 283 -27.91 17.20 -16.33
CA LEU A 283 -28.90 17.47 -15.26
C LEU A 283 -28.50 17.09 -13.82
N LEU A 284 -27.68 17.99 -13.28
CA LEU A 284 -27.93 18.61 -11.98
C LEU A 284 -29.42 18.96 -11.81
N SER A 285 -30.09 18.33 -10.86
CA SER A 285 -31.26 18.88 -10.18
C SER A 285 -31.09 18.65 -8.69
N ILE A 286 -30.83 19.76 -7.99
CA ILE A 286 -30.91 19.86 -6.54
C ILE A 286 -32.39 20.08 -6.23
N HIS A 287 -33.03 19.12 -5.56
CA HIS A 287 -34.16 19.42 -4.69
C HIS A 287 -34.10 18.53 -3.45
N SER A 288 -33.99 19.24 -2.33
CA SER A 288 -34.17 18.76 -0.97
C SER A 288 -35.54 18.06 -0.84
N PHE A 289 -35.55 16.82 -0.37
CA PHE A 289 -36.60 16.35 0.51
C PHE A 289 -35.96 15.92 1.82
N ALA A 290 -36.43 16.57 2.86
CA ALA A 290 -36.17 16.24 4.24
C ALA A 290 -37.12 15.11 4.65
N SER A 291 -36.58 14.20 5.45
CA SER A 291 -37.14 13.55 6.64
C SER A 291 -38.58 13.03 6.50
N TYR A 292 -38.84 11.73 6.63
CA TYR A 292 -38.17 10.70 7.43
C TYR A 292 -37.07 9.79 6.82
N SER A 293 -36.47 10.06 5.68
CA SER A 293 -37.13 10.65 4.53
C SER A 293 -36.05 11.09 3.59
#